data_AF-Q7U975-F1
#
_entry.id   AF-Q7U975-F1
#
_cell.length_a   1.000
_cell.length_b   1.000
_cell.length_c   1.000
_cell.angle_alpha   90.00
_cell.angle_beta   90.00
_cell.angle_gamma   90.00
#
_symmetry.space_group_name_H-M   'P 1'
#
loop_
_entity.id
_entity.type
_entity.pdbx_description
1 polymer ?
#
loop_
_entity_poly.entity_id
_entity_poly.type
_entity_poly.pdbx_seq_one_letter_code
_entity_poly.pdbx_strand_id
1 'polypeptide(L)'
;MAITTRQSRQQRRNEALQLISSGVPPTDAASQLTLKLGRSRRTSLPDIEIVQREVAKALDTVELQQMVGWLAKQYQRLAAKAERDGQYASAVGALNAFRAMVLQPQLDAQFAAHFRGRFTHHSYRR
;
A
#
# COMPACT_ATOMS: atom_id res chain seq x y z
N MET A 1 -21.85 23.07 11.89
CA MET A 1 -21.29 21.92 11.14
C MET A 1 -22.19 20.71 11.38
N ALA A 2 -22.73 20.08 10.34
CA ALA A 2 -23.56 18.89 10.50
C ALA A 2 -22.73 17.73 11.10
N ILE A 3 -23.19 17.18 12.22
CA ILE A 3 -22.56 16.04 12.90
C ILE A 3 -22.64 14.83 11.97
N THR A 4 -21.49 14.34 11.50
CA THR A 4 -21.45 13.11 10.69
C THR A 4 -21.70 11.91 11.58
N THR A 5 -22.82 11.21 11.36
CA THR A 5 -23.18 10.01 12.11
C THR A 5 -22.25 8.84 11.75
N ARG A 6 -22.11 7.87 12.65
CA ARG A 6 -21.36 6.63 12.38
C ARG A 6 -21.87 5.93 11.12
N GLN A 7 -23.20 5.90 10.94
CA GLN A 7 -23.85 5.30 9.78
C GLN A 7 -23.46 6.01 8.47
N SER A 8 -23.41 7.35 8.48
CA SER A 8 -22.96 8.12 7.32
C SER A 8 -21.50 7.86 6.95
N ARG A 9 -20.63 7.55 7.93
CA ARG A 9 -19.25 7.15 7.67
C ARG A 9 -19.16 5.75 7.08
N GLN A 10 -19.97 4.82 7.60
CA GLN A 10 -19.98 3.45 7.10
C GLN A 10 -20.47 3.39 5.65
N GLN A 11 -21.52 4.14 5.31
CA GLN A 11 -22.02 4.19 3.93
C GLN A 11 -20.95 4.69 2.96
N ARG A 12 -20.19 5.73 3.33
CA ARG A 12 -19.07 6.24 2.52
C ARG A 12 -17.98 5.20 2.31
N ARG A 13 -17.64 4.44 3.35
CA ARG A 13 -16.65 3.35 3.23
C ARG A 13 -17.16 2.22 2.35
N ASN A 14 -18.45 1.88 2.42
CA ASN A 14 -19.03 0.87 1.55
C ASN A 14 -18.98 1.31 0.07
N GLU A 15 -19.26 2.58 -0.21
CA GLU A 15 -19.14 3.14 -1.57
C GLU A 15 -17.67 3.19 -2.05
N ALA A 16 -16.75 3.58 -1.16
CA ALA A 16 -15.31 3.50 -1.43
C ALA A 16 -14.85 2.08 -1.75
N LEU A 17 -15.34 1.09 -1.00
CA LEU A 17 -15.03 -0.33 -1.22
C LEU A 17 -15.52 -0.82 -2.57
N GLN A 18 -16.71 -0.40 -3.02
CA GLN A 18 -17.21 -0.73 -4.36
C GLN A 18 -16.28 -0.18 -5.44
N LEU A 19 -15.83 1.08 -5.31
CA LEU A 19 -14.91 1.68 -6.27
C LEU A 19 -13.56 0.95 -6.32
N ILE A 20 -12.96 0.68 -5.15
CA ILE A 20 -11.67 -0.01 -5.07
C ILE A 20 -11.76 -1.46 -5.57
N SER A 21 -12.81 -2.19 -5.20
CA SER A 21 -13.02 -3.58 -5.66
C SER A 21 -13.28 -3.68 -7.16
N SER A 22 -13.88 -2.64 -7.77
CA SER A 22 -14.01 -2.55 -9.24
C SER A 22 -12.71 -2.18 -9.98
N GLY A 23 -11.60 -2.00 -9.25
CA GLY A 23 -10.29 -1.70 -9.83
C GLY A 23 -10.04 -0.23 -10.14
N VAL A 24 -10.89 0.69 -9.66
CA VAL A 24 -10.67 2.13 -9.82
C VAL A 24 -9.46 2.56 -8.99
N PRO A 25 -8.47 3.26 -9.57
CA PRO A 25 -7.32 3.71 -8.82
C PRO A 25 -7.71 4.70 -7.72
N PRO A 26 -6.98 4.76 -6.60
CA PRO A 26 -7.43 5.44 -5.37
C PRO A 26 -7.65 6.95 -5.56
N THR A 27 -6.84 7.58 -6.40
CA THR A 27 -6.95 9.00 -6.76
C THR A 27 -8.23 9.32 -7.51
N ASP A 28 -8.68 8.40 -8.36
CA ASP A 28 -9.89 8.56 -9.18
C ASP A 28 -11.11 8.15 -8.38
N ALA A 29 -10.99 7.10 -7.57
CA ALA A 29 -12.02 6.69 -6.61
C ALA A 29 -12.35 7.83 -5.64
N ALA A 30 -11.34 8.56 -5.14
CA ALA A 30 -11.57 9.74 -4.31
C ALA A 30 -12.33 10.85 -5.05
N SER A 31 -12.05 11.07 -6.33
CA SER A 31 -12.76 12.06 -7.16
C SER A 31 -14.20 11.65 -7.43
N GLN A 32 -14.45 10.37 -7.74
CA GLN A 32 -15.80 9.84 -7.95
C GLN A 32 -16.64 9.86 -6.66
N LEU A 33 -16.03 9.52 -5.52
CA LEU A 33 -16.69 9.56 -4.22
C LEU A 33 -17.05 11.00 -3.80
N THR A 34 -16.17 11.95 -4.12
CA THR A 34 -16.38 13.40 -3.93
C THR A 34 -17.60 13.89 -4.71
N LEU A 35 -17.68 13.53 -6.00
CA LEU A 35 -18.82 13.89 -6.86
C LEU A 35 -20.12 13.26 -6.38
N LYS A 36 -20.09 11.97 -6.04
CA LYS A 36 -21.27 11.20 -5.63
C LYS A 36 -21.86 11.70 -4.31
N LEU A 37 -21.03 12.13 -3.37
CA LEU A 37 -21.44 12.53 -2.03
C LEU A 37 -21.50 14.05 -1.81
N GLY A 38 -21.16 14.85 -2.83
CA GLY A 38 -21.12 16.31 -2.76
C GLY A 38 -20.15 16.84 -1.70
N ARG A 39 -19.03 16.13 -1.47
CA ARG A 39 -18.07 16.41 -0.38
C ARG A 39 -16.72 16.81 -0.94
N SER A 40 -15.84 17.39 -0.12
CA SER A 40 -14.50 17.74 -0.59
C SER A 40 -13.59 16.52 -0.70
N ARG A 41 -12.67 16.55 -1.66
CA ARG A 41 -11.67 15.48 -1.86
C ARG A 41 -10.88 15.17 -0.59
N ARG A 42 -10.55 16.20 0.18
CA ARG A 42 -9.87 16.06 1.49
C ARG A 42 -10.66 15.21 2.48
N THR A 43 -11.99 15.20 2.40
CA THR A 43 -12.84 14.37 3.27
C THR A 43 -13.06 12.95 2.74
N SER A 44 -12.94 12.75 1.42
CA SER A 44 -13.09 11.45 0.75
C SER A 44 -11.83 10.59 0.83
N LEU A 45 -10.64 11.20 0.74
CA LEU A 45 -9.34 10.49 0.76
C LEU A 45 -9.15 9.57 1.98
N PRO A 46 -9.45 10.00 3.22
CA PRO A 46 -9.31 9.11 4.38
C PRO A 46 -10.22 7.88 4.32
N ASP A 47 -11.42 8.00 3.73
CA ASP A 47 -12.33 6.86 3.59
C ASP A 47 -11.76 5.83 2.58
N ILE A 48 -11.15 6.30 1.48
CA ILE A 48 -10.43 5.45 0.53
C ILE A 48 -9.25 4.76 1.20
N GLU A 49 -8.39 5.50 1.91
CA GLU A 49 -7.21 4.94 2.58
C GLU A 49 -7.58 3.86 3.61
N ILE A 50 -8.66 4.07 4.38
CA ILE A 50 -9.15 3.09 5.35
C ILE A 50 -9.56 1.80 4.63
N VAL A 51 -10.36 1.93 3.57
CA VAL A 51 -10.80 0.79 2.77
C VAL A 51 -9.61 0.05 2.16
N GLN A 52 -8.62 0.76 1.63
CA GLN A 52 -7.42 0.12 1.09
C GLN A 52 -6.64 -0.68 2.15
N ARG A 53 -6.53 -0.14 3.37
CA ARG A 53 -5.90 -0.86 4.49
C ARG A 53 -6.72 -2.07 4.91
N GLU A 54 -8.04 -1.98 4.89
CA GLU A 54 -8.93 -3.11 5.19
C GLU A 54 -8.84 -4.21 4.12
N VAL A 55 -8.81 -3.85 2.84
CA VAL A 55 -8.57 -4.80 1.74
C VAL A 55 -7.20 -5.45 1.87
N ALA A 56 -6.15 -4.68 2.16
CA ALA A 56 -4.81 -5.22 2.37
C ALA A 56 -4.72 -6.17 3.57
N LYS A 57 -5.51 -5.93 4.63
CA LYS A 57 -5.63 -6.85 5.78
C LYS A 57 -6.43 -8.11 5.48
N ALA A 58 -7.39 -8.02 4.55
CA ALA A 58 -8.21 -9.16 4.14
C ALA A 58 -7.47 -10.13 3.23
N LEU A 59 -6.38 -9.68 2.59
CA LEU A 59 -5.47 -10.57 1.87
C LEU A 59 -4.77 -11.49 2.87
N ASP A 60 -4.89 -12.81 2.65
CA ASP A 60 -4.08 -13.75 3.40
C ASP A 60 -2.60 -13.57 3.03
N THR A 61 -1.73 -13.82 4.01
CA THR A 61 -0.27 -13.84 3.86
C THR A 61 0.19 -14.68 2.67
N VAL A 62 -0.47 -15.81 2.37
CA VAL A 62 -0.14 -16.65 1.22
C VAL A 62 -0.46 -15.96 -0.11
N GLU A 63 -1.66 -15.40 -0.25
CA GLU A 63 -2.07 -14.68 -1.46
C GLU A 63 -1.18 -13.46 -1.71
N LEU A 64 -0.87 -12.71 -0.65
CA LEU A 64 0.02 -11.57 -0.71
C LEU A 64 1.43 -11.97 -1.19
N GLN A 65 1.99 -13.06 -0.65
CA GLN A 65 3.30 -13.58 -1.08
C GLN A 65 3.29 -14.00 -2.55
N GLN A 66 2.23 -14.67 -3.01
CA GLN A 66 2.10 -15.08 -4.41
C GLN A 66 2.01 -13.87 -5.35
N MET A 67 1.22 -12.86 -4.99
CA MET A 67 1.11 -11.61 -5.76
C MET A 67 2.44 -10.86 -5.82
N VAL A 68 3.14 -10.72 -4.69
CA VAL A 68 4.48 -10.11 -4.63
C VAL A 68 5.46 -10.90 -5.50
N GLY A 69 5.46 -12.23 -5.44
CA GLY A 69 6.31 -13.07 -6.27
C GLY A 69 6.04 -12.90 -7.77
N TRP A 70 4.76 -12.78 -8.15
CA TRP A 70 4.38 -12.52 -9.54
C TRP A 70 4.83 -11.12 -10.01
N LEU A 71 4.60 -10.07 -9.21
CA LEU A 71 5.03 -8.70 -9.51
C LEU A 71 6.56 -8.60 -9.63
N ALA A 72 7.27 -9.22 -8.70
CA ALA A 72 8.73 -9.28 -8.69
C ALA A 72 9.27 -9.86 -10.01
N LYS A 73 8.67 -10.95 -10.50
CA LYS A 73 9.00 -11.55 -11.81
C LYS A 73 8.71 -10.61 -12.98
N GLN A 74 7.59 -9.87 -12.95
CA GLN A 74 7.27 -8.91 -14.02
C GLN A 74 8.28 -7.76 -14.07
N TYR A 75 8.66 -7.19 -12.92
CA TYR A 75 9.64 -6.11 -12.87
C TYR A 75 11.04 -6.56 -13.27
N GLN A 76 11.47 -7.77 -12.91
CA GLN A 76 12.73 -8.35 -13.41
C GLN A 76 12.72 -8.48 -14.95
N ARG A 77 11.63 -9.00 -15.52
CA ARG A 77 11.48 -9.12 -16.98
C ARG A 77 11.47 -7.76 -17.65
N LEU A 78 10.77 -6.78 -17.06
CA LEU A 78 10.72 -5.41 -17.56
C LEU A 78 12.10 -4.75 -17.54
N ALA A 79 12.85 -4.90 -16.45
CA ALA A 79 14.21 -4.39 -16.34
C ALA A 79 15.12 -4.97 -17.43
N ALA A 80 15.14 -6.30 -17.57
CA ALA A 80 15.95 -6.98 -18.59
C ALA A 80 15.55 -6.58 -20.03
N LYS A 81 14.25 -6.36 -20.27
CA LYS A 81 13.78 -5.86 -21.57
C LYS A 81 14.23 -4.41 -21.80
N ALA A 82 14.01 -3.54 -20.82
CA ALA A 82 14.37 -2.12 -20.90
C ALA A 82 15.88 -1.92 -21.09
N GLU A 83 16.72 -2.75 -20.47
CA GLU A 83 18.18 -2.73 -20.70
C GLU A 83 18.54 -3.08 -22.15
N ARG A 84 17.93 -4.13 -22.72
CA ARG A 84 18.16 -4.51 -24.13
C ARG A 84 17.71 -3.42 -25.10
N ASP A 85 16.61 -2.75 -24.78
CA ASP A 85 16.03 -1.68 -25.59
C ASP A 85 16.72 -0.31 -25.36
N GLY A 86 17.77 -0.26 -24.52
CA GLY A 86 18.51 0.98 -24.19
C GLY A 86 17.75 1.97 -23.32
N GLN A 87 16.60 1.58 -22.75
CA GLN A 87 15.74 2.41 -21.90
C GLN A 87 16.15 2.33 -20.42
N TYR A 88 17.35 2.81 -20.11
CA TYR A 88 17.94 2.66 -18.77
C TYR A 88 17.12 3.31 -17.64
N ALA A 89 16.42 4.42 -17.91
CA ALA A 89 15.56 5.04 -16.90
C ALA A 89 14.43 4.10 -16.44
N SER A 90 13.80 3.39 -17.40
CA SER A 90 12.78 2.38 -17.14
C SER A 90 13.36 1.16 -16.42
N ALA A 91 14.57 0.74 -16.78
CA ALA A 91 15.27 -0.36 -16.11
C ALA A 91 15.55 -0.04 -14.64
N VAL A 92 16.11 1.14 -14.36
CA VAL A 92 16.36 1.62 -12.99
C VAL A 92 15.06 1.75 -12.21
N GLY A 93 13.99 2.27 -12.83
CA GLY A 93 12.66 2.34 -12.21
C GLY A 93 12.12 0.96 -11.82
N ALA A 94 12.26 -0.02 -12.71
CA ALA A 94 11.82 -1.39 -12.46
C ALA A 94 12.63 -2.06 -11.33
N LEU A 95 13.95 -1.87 -11.31
CA LEU A 95 14.83 -2.38 -10.25
C LEU A 95 14.56 -1.73 -8.90
N ASN A 96 14.27 -0.43 -8.87
CA ASN A 96 13.87 0.27 -7.64
C ASN A 96 12.54 -0.24 -7.09
N ALA A 97 11.56 -0.49 -7.96
CA ALA A 97 10.29 -1.10 -7.56
C ALA A 97 10.50 -2.51 -7.00
N PHE A 98 11.33 -3.33 -7.65
CA PHE A 98 11.70 -4.65 -7.16
C PHE A 98 12.37 -4.59 -5.77
N ARG A 99 13.34 -3.68 -5.60
CA ARG A 99 14.01 -3.45 -4.30
C ARG A 99 13.00 -3.11 -3.22
N ALA A 100 12.08 -2.18 -3.48
CA ALA A 100 11.09 -1.73 -2.50
C ALA A 100 10.13 -2.85 -2.08
N MET A 101 9.73 -3.73 -3.01
CA MET A 101 8.77 -4.80 -2.72
C MET A 101 9.40 -6.02 -2.03
N VAL A 102 10.63 -6.39 -2.39
CA VAL A 102 11.23 -7.68 -2.00
C VAL A 102 12.41 -7.51 -1.05
N LEU A 103 13.36 -6.64 -1.41
CA LEU A 103 14.62 -6.53 -0.68
C LEU A 103 14.50 -5.66 0.58
N GLN A 104 13.84 -4.52 0.46
CA GLN A 104 13.73 -3.55 1.56
C GLN A 104 13.03 -4.15 2.80
N PRO A 105 11.90 -4.90 2.68
CA PRO A 105 11.27 -5.52 3.84
C PRO A 105 12.17 -6.55 4.56
N GLN A 106 12.99 -7.28 3.81
CA GLN A 106 13.94 -8.25 4.37
C GLN A 106 15.07 -7.54 5.12
N LEU A 107 15.62 -6.48 4.52
CA LEU A 107 16.64 -5.63 5.17
C LEU A 107 16.09 -5.00 6.44
N ASP A 108 14.88 -4.44 6.40
CA ASP A 108 14.24 -3.81 7.56
C ASP A 108 13.99 -4.83 8.68
N ALA A 109 13.58 -6.06 8.34
CA ALA A 109 13.44 -7.15 9.30
C ALA A 109 14.79 -7.56 9.93
N GLN A 110 15.85 -7.63 9.13
CA GLN A 110 17.21 -7.92 9.61
C GLN A 110 17.72 -6.80 10.54
N PHE A 111 17.53 -5.53 10.16
CA PHE A 111 17.89 -4.39 11.00
C PHE A 111 17.09 -4.39 12.31
N ALA A 112 15.78 -4.61 12.26
CA ALA A 112 14.95 -4.68 13.44
C ALA A 112 15.39 -5.81 14.39
N ALA A 113 15.79 -6.97 13.87
CA ALA A 113 16.34 -8.07 14.67
C ALA A 113 17.68 -7.69 15.31
N HIS A 114 18.56 -7.02 14.57
CA HIS A 114 19.88 -6.59 15.06
C HIS A 114 19.80 -5.57 16.20
N PHE A 115 18.82 -4.64 16.18
CA PHE A 115 18.69 -3.61 17.23
C PHE A 115 17.90 -4.06 18.47
N ARG A 116 17.06 -5.10 18.38
CA ARG A 116 16.33 -5.65 19.55
C ARG A 116 17.25 -6.29 20.60
N GLY A 117 18.45 -6.72 20.21
CA GLY A 117 19.42 -7.34 21.13
C GLY A 117 20.30 -6.36 21.93
N ARG A 118 20.27 -5.05 21.62
CA ARG A 118 21.29 -4.10 22.15
C ARG A 118 20.81 -3.16 23.26
N PHE A 119 19.52 -3.17 23.60
CA PHE A 119 18.93 -2.28 24.61
C PHE A 119 18.21 -3.01 25.76
N THR A 120 18.66 -4.20 26.16
CA THR A 120 18.30 -4.75 27.48
C THR A 120 19.27 -4.21 28.52
N HIS A 121 19.23 -2.89 28.76
CA HIS A 121 19.83 -2.35 29.98
C HIS A 121 18.96 -2.79 31.15
N HIS A 122 19.48 -3.73 31.94
CA HIS A 122 19.01 -3.99 33.30
C HIS A 122 19.09 -2.68 34.08
N SER A 123 17.95 -1.99 34.20
CA SER A 123 17.79 -0.94 35.19
C SER A 123 17.80 -1.63 36.57
N TYR A 124 18.98 -1.73 37.17
CA TYR A 124 19.12 -2.01 38.59
C TYR A 124 18.33 -0.94 39.34
N ARG A 125 17.18 -1.34 39.91
CA ARG A 125 16.49 -0.54 40.93
C ARG A 125 17.46 -0.44 42.12
N ARG A 126 17.88 0.78 42.45
CA ARG A 126 18.25 1.15 43.82
C ARG A 126 17.06 1.85 44.45
#